data_AF-A0AAI9VCW2-F1
#
_entry.id   AF-A0AAI9VCW2-F1
#
_cell.length_a   1.000
_cell.length_b   1.000
_cell.length_c   1.000
_cell.angle_alpha   90.00
_cell.angle_beta   90.00
_cell.angle_gamma   90.00
#
_symmetry.space_group_name_H-M   'P 1'
#
loop_
_entity.id
_entity.type
_entity.pdbx_description
1 polymer ?
#
loop_
_entity_poly.entity_id
_entity_poly.type
_entity_poly.pdbx_seq_one_letter_code
_entity_poly.pdbx_strand_id
1 'polypeptide(L)' 'MPEGRQSPEPERQTGAQLQDPPASGKGTDNASNKEQTNKESLDKLESNPKGPLDDALKEKFSKTQ' A
#
# COMPACT_ATOMS: atom_id res chain seq x y z
N MET A 1 -11.84 46.15 -1.66
CA MET A 1 -11.81 44.68 -1.77
C MET A 1 -12.93 44.14 -0.91
N PRO A 2 -13.88 43.35 -1.42
CA PRO A 2 -14.85 42.73 -0.54
C PRO A 2 -14.11 41.71 0.34
N GLU A 3 -14.30 41.82 1.65
CA GLU A 3 -13.67 40.91 2.61
C GLU A 3 -14.05 39.46 2.30
N GLY A 4 -13.09 38.55 2.48
CA GLY A 4 -13.33 37.13 2.24
C GLY A 4 -14.51 36.64 3.08
N ARG A 5 -15.29 35.71 2.53
CA ARG A 5 -16.42 35.10 3.25
C ARG A 5 -15.88 34.49 4.54
N GLN A 6 -16.28 35.03 5.70
CA GLN A 6 -15.97 34.42 6.98
C GLN A 6 -16.63 33.04 7.06
N SER A 7 -15.93 32.08 7.64
CA SER A 7 -16.48 30.75 7.90
C SER A 7 -17.70 30.85 8.81
N PRO A 8 -18.71 29.99 8.64
CA PRO A 8 -19.85 29.93 9.55
C PRO A 8 -19.38 29.55 10.97
N GLU A 9 -20.13 29.98 11.99
CA GLU A 9 -19.93 29.56 13.38
C GLU A 9 -19.88 28.03 13.52
N PRO A 10 -19.15 27.48 14.51
CA PRO A 10 -18.91 26.04 14.63
C PRO A 10 -20.19 25.19 14.62
N GLU A 11 -21.29 25.65 15.22
CA GLU A 11 -22.56 24.88 15.24
C GLU A 11 -23.25 24.81 13.87
N ARG A 12 -22.87 25.69 12.94
CA ARG A 12 -23.39 25.74 11.56
C ARG A 12 -22.39 25.23 10.53
N GLN A 13 -21.21 24.86 10.99
CA GLN A 13 -20.13 24.35 10.17
C GLN A 13 -20.43 22.90 9.78
N THR A 14 -20.16 22.54 8.52
CA THR A 14 -20.39 21.17 8.03
C THR A 14 -19.31 20.23 8.55
N GLY A 15 -19.61 18.92 8.67
CA GLY A 15 -18.66 17.93 9.17
C GLY A 15 -17.32 17.93 8.43
N ALA A 16 -17.35 18.12 7.09
CA ALA A 16 -16.18 18.27 6.21
C ALA A 16 -15.22 19.39 6.60
N GLN A 17 -15.68 20.39 7.35
CA GLN A 17 -14.89 21.53 7.81
C GLN A 17 -14.48 21.38 9.28
N LEU A 18 -15.12 20.50 10.06
CA LEU A 18 -14.86 20.32 11.49
C LEU A 18 -13.81 19.23 11.71
N GLN A 19 -14.25 17.97 11.64
CA GLN A 19 -13.47 16.80 12.02
C GLN A 19 -13.81 15.57 11.17
N ASP A 20 -14.69 15.71 10.16
CA ASP A 20 -14.89 14.58 9.25
C ASP A 20 -13.55 14.26 8.60
N PRO A 21 -13.11 13.00 8.65
CA PRO A 21 -11.91 12.62 7.93
C PRO A 21 -12.12 12.99 6.44
N PRO A 22 -11.16 13.68 5.80
CA PRO A 22 -11.31 14.24 4.45
C PRO A 22 -11.66 13.19 3.39
N ALA A 23 -11.46 11.91 3.71
CA ALA A 23 -12.15 10.79 3.13
C ALA A 23 -12.27 9.69 4.19
N SER A 24 -13.37 8.92 4.20
CA SER A 24 -13.36 7.58 4.79
C SER A 24 -12.32 6.80 4.00
N GLY A 25 -11.16 6.53 4.61
CA GLY A 25 -9.95 6.04 3.96
C GLY A 25 -10.20 4.89 2.98
N LYS A 26 -10.52 5.25 1.74
CA LYS A 26 -10.33 4.40 0.57
C LYS A 26 -8.87 4.63 0.22
N GLY A 27 -7.98 3.90 0.89
CA GLY A 27 -6.74 3.54 0.20
C GLY A 27 -7.14 3.07 -1.20
N THR A 28 -6.36 3.41 -2.21
CA THR A 28 -6.66 3.19 -3.65
C THR A 28 -6.93 1.73 -4.02
N ASP A 29 -6.89 0.82 -3.04
CA ASP A 29 -6.80 -0.59 -3.25
C ASP A 29 -8.13 -1.24 -2.87
N ASN A 30 -8.84 -1.72 -3.89
CA ASN A 30 -9.92 -2.68 -3.72
C ASN A 30 -9.32 -3.96 -3.12
N ALA A 31 -9.53 -4.20 -1.83
CA ALA A 31 -8.99 -5.37 -1.12
C ALA A 31 -9.71 -6.69 -1.44
N SER A 32 -10.70 -6.68 -2.35
CA SER A 32 -11.52 -7.85 -2.71
C SER A 32 -10.70 -9.04 -3.22
N ASN A 33 -9.54 -8.79 -3.83
CA ASN A 33 -8.67 -9.81 -4.42
C ASN A 33 -7.23 -9.72 -3.89
N LYS A 34 -7.04 -9.19 -2.68
CA LYS A 34 -5.71 -8.92 -2.11
C LYS A 34 -4.79 -10.16 -2.12
N GLU A 35 -5.33 -11.33 -1.79
CA GLU A 35 -4.60 -12.61 -1.85
C GLU A 35 -4.02 -12.90 -3.24
N GLN A 36 -4.83 -12.72 -4.28
CA GLN A 36 -4.47 -13.00 -5.67
C GLN A 36 -3.46 -11.96 -6.18
N THR A 37 -3.71 -10.67 -5.94
CA THR A 37 -2.80 -9.58 -6.32
C THR A 37 -1.44 -9.71 -5.64
N ASN A 38 -1.40 -10.13 -4.37
CA ASN A 38 -0.16 -10.35 -3.64
C ASN A 38 0.63 -11.53 -4.23
N LYS A 39 -0.04 -12.64 -4.56
CA LYS A 39 0.61 -13.80 -5.21
C LYS A 39 1.23 -13.41 -6.55
N GLU A 40 0.47 -12.75 -7.42
CA GLU A 40 0.97 -12.31 -8.73
C GLU A 40 2.14 -11.31 -8.62
N SER A 41 2.20 -10.53 -7.54
CA SER A 41 3.32 -9.61 -7.28
C SER A 41 4.56 -10.36 -6.80
N LEU A 42 4.39 -11.42 -6.01
CA LEU A 42 5.48 -12.29 -5.56
C LEU A 42 6.07 -13.11 -6.71
N ASP A 43 5.22 -13.67 -7.58
CA ASP A 43 5.67 -14.45 -8.74
C ASP A 43 6.54 -13.59 -9.70
N LYS A 44 6.25 -12.29 -9.80
CA LYS A 44 7.04 -11.34 -10.61
C LYS A 44 8.37 -10.95 -9.95
N LEU A 45 8.56 -11.23 -8.65
CA LEU A 45 9.81 -10.98 -7.93
C LEU A 45 10.84 -12.12 -8.12
N GLU A 46 10.44 -13.25 -8.70
CA GLU A 46 11.35 -14.35 -9.06
C GLU A 46 12.25 -14.02 -10.27
N SER A 47 12.15 -12.80 -10.82
CA SER A 47 12.87 -12.31 -12.01
C SER A 47 14.38 -12.17 -11.87
N ASN A 48 14.97 -12.45 -10.70
CA ASN A 48 16.43 -12.36 -10.60
C ASN A 48 17.07 -13.59 -11.24
N PRO A 49 17.97 -13.42 -12.24
CA PRO A 49 18.73 -14.53 -12.77
C PRO A 49 19.51 -15.17 -11.61
N LYS A 50 19.64 -16.49 -11.68
CA LYS A 50 20.39 -17.27 -10.71
C LYS A 50 21.78 -16.66 -10.47
N GLY A 51 22.14 -16.51 -9.21
CA GLY A 51 23.46 -16.03 -8.81
C GLY A 51 24.55 -17.01 -9.29
N PRO A 52 25.73 -16.51 -9.67
CA PRO A 52 26.82 -17.35 -10.21
C PRO A 52 27.32 -18.41 -9.21
N LEU A 53 27.00 -18.25 -7.92
CA LEU A 53 27.42 -19.16 -6.84
C LEU A 53 26.28 -20.04 -6.30
N ASP A 54 25.04 -19.88 -6.78
CA ASP A 54 23.87 -20.54 -6.19
C ASP A 54 23.96 -22.08 -6.28
N ASP A 55 24.52 -22.61 -7.37
CA ASP A 55 24.76 -24.05 -7.51
C ASP A 55 25.81 -24.59 -6.54
N ALA A 56 26.93 -23.87 -6.42
CA ALA A 56 27.98 -24.24 -5.49
C ALA A 56 27.48 -24.17 -4.05
N LEU A 57 26.69 -23.15 -3.71
CA LEU A 57 26.07 -23.02 -2.39
C LEU A 57 25.17 -24.23 -2.11
N LYS A 58 24.25 -24.54 -3.03
CA LYS A 58 23.32 -25.67 -2.90
C LYS A 58 24.04 -27.00 -2.74
N GLU A 59 25.13 -27.24 -3.46
CA GLU A 59 25.95 -28.45 -3.33
C GLU A 59 26.66 -28.57 -1.97
N LYS A 60 27.12 -27.46 -1.40
CA LYS A 60 27.79 -27.46 -0.08
C LYS A 60 26.82 -27.69 1.06
N PHE A 61 25.59 -27.20 0.95
CA PHE A 61 24.57 -27.31 1.98
C PHE A 61 23.63 -28.51 1.82
N SER A 62 23.67 -29.24 0.69
CA SER A 62 22.82 -30.43 0.45
C SER A 62 23.25 -31.68 1.21
N LYS A 63 24.45 -31.69 1.80
CA LYS A 63 25.01 -32.86 2.50
C LYS A 63 24.80 -32.81 4.02
N THR A 64 23.87 -31.99 4.50
CA THR A 64 23.53 -31.90 5.92
C THR A 64 22.09 -32.37 6.14
N GLN A 65 21.82 -33.65 5.83
CA GLN A 65 20.66 -34.38 6.34
C GLN A 65 21.01 -35.85 6.53
#